data_AF-A0A1A0XYC4-F1
#
_entry.id   AF-A0A1A0XYC4-F1
#
_cell.length_a   1.000
_cell.length_b   1.000
_cell.length_c   1.000
_cell.angle_alpha   90.00
_cell.angle_beta   90.00
_cell.angle_gamma   90.00
#
_symmetry.space_group_name_H-M   'P 1'
#
loop_
_entity.id
_entity.type
_entity.pdbx_description
1 polymer ?
#
loop_
_entity_poly.entity_id
_entity_poly.type
_entity_poly.pdbx_seq_one_letter_code
_entity_poly.pdbx_strand_id
1 'polypeptide(L)'
;MLGTETVIVTGDFVRDEDGNVTSGTGIGPVKRCQVQPLTSQELVERGRSATDDAVRVLLPITEGISRDSVLIVRGERYQVDGNPQPYIDPDDPEMSGYDIEATRRAG
;
A
#
# COMPACT_ATOMS: atom_id res chain seq x y z
N MET A 1 17.98 1.30 -6.26
CA MET A 1 18.09 2.08 -5.01
C MET A 1 17.23 1.38 -3.98
N LEU A 2 17.79 1.01 -2.83
CA LEU A 2 17.05 0.30 -1.78
C LEU A 2 15.95 1.19 -1.18
N GLY A 3 14.77 0.65 -0.94
CA GLY A 3 13.73 1.33 -0.16
C GLY A 3 14.24 1.60 1.25
N THR A 4 14.20 2.86 1.69
CA THR A 4 14.66 3.27 3.05
C THR A 4 13.50 3.64 3.96
N GLU A 5 12.27 3.59 3.45
CA GLU A 5 11.11 4.09 4.16
C GLU A 5 10.45 3.02 5.03
N THR A 6 9.75 3.50 6.06
CA THR A 6 8.88 2.67 6.88
C THR A 6 7.44 3.08 6.58
N VAL A 7 6.63 2.11 6.17
CA VAL A 7 5.20 2.29 5.89
C VAL A 7 4.43 1.51 6.93
N ILE A 8 3.46 2.16 7.57
CA ILE A 8 2.58 1.46 8.52
C ILE A 8 1.39 0.95 7.72
N VAL A 9 1.22 -0.36 7.69
CA VAL A 9 0.04 -0.98 7.08
C VAL A 9 -0.99 -1.19 8.18
N THR A 10 -2.13 -0.54 8.02
CA THR A 10 -3.30 -0.76 8.86
C THR A 10 -4.35 -1.45 8.00
N GLY A 11 -4.70 -2.69 8.32
CA GLY A 11 -5.69 -3.48 7.58
C GLY A 11 -6.89 -3.80 8.47
N ASP A 12 -8.06 -3.36 8.05
CA ASP A 12 -9.37 -3.84 8.51
C ASP A 12 -9.75 -5.02 7.58
N PHE A 13 -10.20 -6.22 7.94
CA PHE A 13 -10.86 -6.80 9.10
C PHE A 13 -10.58 -8.32 9.08
N VAL A 14 -10.39 -8.98 10.22
CA VAL A 14 -10.40 -10.45 10.33
C VAL A 14 -11.85 -10.92 10.29
N ARG A 15 -12.17 -11.85 9.37
CA ARG A 15 -13.43 -12.59 9.48
C ARG A 15 -13.31 -13.58 10.63
N ASP A 16 -14.15 -13.43 11.64
CA ASP A 16 -14.28 -14.44 12.69
C ASP A 16 -14.91 -15.73 12.13
N GLU A 17 -14.95 -16.79 12.94
CA GLU A 17 -15.52 -18.10 12.56
C GLU A 17 -17.02 -18.03 12.22
N ASP A 18 -17.70 -16.95 12.62
CA ASP A 18 -19.10 -16.65 12.33
C ASP A 18 -19.28 -15.82 11.03
N GLY A 19 -18.18 -15.50 10.34
CA GLY A 19 -18.17 -14.71 9.11
C GLY A 19 -18.36 -13.20 9.33
N ASN A 20 -18.34 -12.74 10.58
CA ASN A 20 -18.40 -11.32 10.91
C ASN A 20 -17.03 -10.69 10.74
N VAL A 21 -17.06 -9.46 10.26
CA VAL A 21 -15.91 -8.65 9.90
C VAL A 21 -15.46 -7.91 11.16
N THR A 22 -14.45 -8.43 11.86
CA THR A 22 -13.85 -7.82 13.07
C THR A 22 -12.62 -7.02 12.69
N SER A 23 -12.36 -5.85 13.28
CA SER A 23 -11.17 -5.05 12.96
C SER A 23 -9.90 -5.81 13.34
N GLY A 24 -9.14 -6.23 12.33
CA GLY A 24 -7.85 -6.90 12.52
C GLY A 24 -6.80 -5.90 12.97
N THR A 25 -5.92 -6.31 13.88
CA THR A 25 -4.66 -5.59 14.08
C THR A 25 -3.89 -5.64 12.76
N GLY A 26 -3.80 -4.51 12.07
CA GLY A 26 -3.02 -4.40 10.83
C GLY A 26 -1.57 -4.89 10.99
N ILE A 27 -0.90 -5.13 9.87
CA ILE A 27 0.48 -5.66 9.80
C ILE A 27 1.49 -4.79 10.57
N GLY A 28 1.16 -3.51 10.82
CA GLY A 28 2.01 -2.60 11.59
C GLY A 28 3.13 -2.01 10.72
N PRO A 29 4.26 -1.58 11.32
CA PRO A 29 5.33 -0.91 10.60
C PRO A 29 6.13 -1.90 9.74
N VAL A 30 6.05 -1.76 8.42
CA VAL A 30 6.86 -2.47 7.42
C VAL A 30 8.08 -1.62 7.09
N LYS A 31 9.28 -2.20 7.19
CA LYS A 31 10.55 -1.53 6.89
C LYS A 31 11.00 -1.83 5.46
N ARG A 32 11.96 -1.04 4.97
CA ARG A 32 12.58 -1.18 3.63
C ARG A 32 11.56 -1.01 2.48
N CYS A 33 10.55 -0.19 2.71
CA CYS A 33 9.56 0.12 1.69
C CYS A 33 10.14 1.12 0.69
N GLN A 34 9.78 0.97 -0.58
CA GLN A 34 10.04 1.98 -1.60
C GLN A 34 8.76 2.73 -1.89
N VAL A 35 8.72 4.02 -1.57
CA VAL A 35 7.57 4.89 -1.86
C VAL A 35 7.94 5.81 -3.01
N GLN A 36 7.09 5.86 -4.02
CA GLN A 36 7.21 6.74 -5.17
C GLN A 36 5.91 7.54 -5.33
N PRO A 37 5.94 8.87 -5.23
CA PRO A 37 4.76 9.66 -5.56
C PRO A 37 4.45 9.53 -7.05
N LEU A 38 3.17 9.34 -7.38
CA LEU A 38 2.71 9.34 -8.78
C LEU A 38 2.65 10.79 -9.28
N THR A 39 3.09 11.00 -10.51
CA THR A 39 3.06 12.32 -11.15
C THR A 39 1.65 12.66 -11.63
N SER A 40 1.39 13.96 -11.81
CA SER A 40 0.11 14.44 -12.36
C SER A 40 -0.23 13.83 -13.73
N GLN A 41 0.78 13.50 -14.53
CA GLN A 41 0.59 12.85 -15.84
C GLN A 41 0.08 11.42 -15.66
N GLU A 42 0.73 10.62 -14.80
CA GLU A 42 0.31 9.24 -14.52
C GLU A 42 -1.10 9.18 -13.93
N LEU A 43 -1.48 10.17 -13.12
CA LEU A 43 -2.83 10.29 -12.58
C LEU A 43 -3.87 10.54 -13.67
N VAL A 44 -3.59 11.48 -14.59
CA VAL A 44 -4.49 11.80 -15.71
C VAL A 44 -4.64 10.61 -16.66
N GLU A 45 -3.55 9.90 -16.96
CA GLU A 45 -3.59 8.67 -17.78
C GLU A 45 -4.48 7.58 -17.18
N ARG A 46 -4.67 7.61 -15.86
CA ARG A 46 -5.52 6.68 -15.11
C ARG A 46 -6.94 7.20 -14.87
N GLY A 47 -7.28 8.35 -15.44
CA GLY A 47 -8.59 8.97 -15.29
C GLY A 47 -8.84 9.57 -13.90
N ARG A 48 -7.77 9.82 -13.12
CA ARG A 48 -7.83 10.53 -11.83
C ARG A 48 -7.63 12.03 -12.03
N SER A 49 -7.97 12.83 -11.02
CA SER A 49 -7.67 14.25 -11.06
C SER A 49 -6.16 14.45 -10.92
N ALA A 50 -5.58 15.36 -11.70
CA ALA A 50 -4.19 15.78 -11.55
C ALA A 50 -3.90 16.42 -10.17
N THR A 51 -4.94 16.72 -9.39
CA THR A 51 -4.86 17.24 -8.02
C THR A 51 -4.90 16.14 -6.96
N ASP A 52 -5.20 14.90 -7.32
CA ASP A 52 -5.19 13.79 -6.37
C ASP A 52 -3.74 13.49 -5.97
N ASP A 53 -3.50 13.27 -4.69
CA ASP A 53 -2.19 12.87 -4.17
C ASP A 53 -2.18 11.34 -4.13
N ALA A 54 -1.28 10.71 -4.88
CA ALA A 54 -1.20 9.26 -4.94
C ALA A 54 0.25 8.79 -4.89
N VAL A 55 0.44 7.61 -4.32
CA VAL A 55 1.74 6.99 -4.12
C VAL A 55 1.70 5.54 -4.60
N ARG A 56 2.79 5.12 -5.22
CA ARG A 56 3.12 3.72 -5.46
C ARG A 56 4.09 3.26 -4.39
N VAL A 57 3.75 2.21 -3.68
CA VAL A 57 4.49 1.66 -2.55
C VAL A 57 4.83 0.21 -2.86
N LEU A 58 6.13 -0.06 -2.88
CA LEU A 58 6.67 -1.41 -2.91
C LEU A 58 6.91 -1.86 -1.47
N LEU A 59 6.10 -2.83 -1.03
CA LEU A 59 6.16 -3.41 0.29
C LEU A 59 6.81 -4.78 0.21
N PRO A 60 7.95 -5.02 0.90
CA PRO A 60 8.61 -6.32 0.93
C PRO A 60 7.89 -7.27 1.93
N ILE A 61 6.60 -7.50 1.69
CA ILE A 61 5.74 -8.43 2.43
C ILE A 61 4.96 -9.28 1.43
N THR A 62 4.69 -10.52 1.79
CA THR A 62 4.03 -11.49 0.89
C THR A 62 2.60 -11.83 1.27
N GLU A 63 2.08 -11.28 2.38
CA GLU A 63 0.71 -11.48 2.83
C GLU A 63 0.20 -10.34 3.72
N GLY A 64 -1.10 -10.35 4.04
CA GLY A 64 -1.71 -9.48 5.04
C GLY A 64 -2.20 -8.12 4.53
N ILE A 65 -2.02 -7.81 3.25
CA ILE A 65 -2.50 -6.56 2.64
C ILE A 65 -3.63 -6.80 1.64
N SER A 66 -4.61 -5.93 1.67
CA SER A 66 -5.79 -5.94 0.80
C SER A 66 -6.11 -4.54 0.30
N ARG A 67 -7.05 -4.44 -0.65
CA ARG A 67 -7.58 -3.14 -1.12
C ARG A 67 -8.20 -2.29 -0.01
N ASP A 68 -8.71 -2.94 1.03
CA ASP A 68 -9.39 -2.28 2.15
C ASP A 68 -8.36 -1.76 3.17
N SER A 69 -7.09 -2.14 3.02
CA SER A 69 -5.99 -1.65 3.85
C SER A 69 -5.71 -0.16 3.61
N VAL A 70 -5.28 0.50 4.67
CA VAL A 70 -4.80 1.87 4.69
C VAL A 70 -3.29 1.85 4.94
N LEU A 71 -2.55 2.58 4.12
CA LEU A 71 -1.12 2.80 4.25
C LEU A 71 -0.88 4.15 4.92
N ILE A 72 -0.07 4.17 5.98
CA ILE A 72 0.42 5.41 6.57
C ILE A 72 1.86 5.60 6.11
N VAL A 73 2.06 6.60 5.27
CA VAL A 73 3.33 6.94 4.65
C VAL A 73 3.73 8.33 5.13
N ARG A 74 4.86 8.44 5.84
CA ARG A 74 5.35 9.73 6.41
C ARG A 74 4.29 10.47 7.27
N GLY A 75 3.38 9.74 7.90
CA GLY A 75 2.29 10.28 8.72
C GLY A 75 0.99 10.58 7.97
N GLU A 76 1.00 10.50 6.64
CA GLU A 76 -0.18 10.71 5.78
C GLU A 76 -0.88 9.39 5.47
N ARG A 77 -2.22 9.44 5.41
CA ARG A 77 -3.06 8.25 5.18
C ARG A 77 -3.43 8.10 3.70
N TYR A 78 -3.10 6.94 3.15
CA TYR A 78 -3.40 6.55 1.79
C TYR A 78 -4.26 5.28 1.79
N GLN A 79 -5.37 5.30 1.07
CA GLN A 79 -6.19 4.11 0.84
C GLN A 79 -5.62 3.34 -0.36
N VAL A 80 -5.44 2.03 -0.23
CA VAL A 80 -5.06 1.18 -1.36
C VAL A 80 -6.10 1.31 -2.47
N ASP A 81 -5.65 1.66 -3.67
CA ASP A 81 -6.47 1.76 -4.87
C ASP A 81 -6.31 0.47 -5.68
N GLY A 82 -7.43 -0.19 -5.98
CA GLY A 82 -7.42 -1.50 -6.62
C GLY A 82 -6.85 -2.62 -5.74
N ASN A 83 -6.34 -3.68 -6.37
CA ASN A 83 -5.81 -4.85 -5.67
C ASN A 83 -4.27 -4.81 -5.64
N PRO A 84 -3.62 -5.11 -4.50
CA PRO A 84 -2.17 -5.27 -4.40
C PRO A 84 -1.65 -6.25 -5.47
N GLN A 85 -0.66 -5.84 -6.25
CA GLN A 85 -0.05 -6.69 -7.27
C GLN A 85 1.17 -7.40 -6.70
N PRO A 86 1.31 -8.72 -6.86
CA PRO A 86 2.52 -9.41 -6.43
C PRO A 86 3.69 -8.89 -7.27
N TYR A 87 4.75 -8.48 -6.59
CA TYR A 87 6.00 -8.04 -7.20
C TYR A 87 7.11 -9.00 -6.79
N ILE A 88 7.75 -9.61 -7.78
CA ILE A 88 8.92 -10.46 -7.57
C ILE A 88 10.10 -9.73 -8.18
N ASP A 89 11.05 -9.33 -7.33
CA ASP A 89 12.31 -8.75 -7.79
C ASP A 89 13.24 -9.92 -8.18
N PRO A 90 13.64 -10.04 -9.47
CA PRO A 90 14.48 -11.13 -9.92
C PRO A 90 15.94 -11.00 -9.44
N ASP A 91 16.36 -9.80 -9.02
CA ASP A 91 17.72 -9.49 -8.58
C ASP A 91 17.83 -9.55 -7.04
N ASP A 92 16.75 -9.27 -6.31
CA ASP A 92 16.69 -9.36 -4.84
C ASP A 92 15.38 -10.01 -4.34
N PRO A 93 15.35 -11.34 -4.14
CA PRO A 93 14.18 -12.05 -3.65
C PRO A 93 13.64 -11.55 -2.30
N GLU A 94 14.48 -10.94 -1.45
CA GLU A 94 14.07 -10.37 -0.16
C GLU A 94 13.30 -9.05 -0.31
N MET A 95 13.38 -8.41 -1.47
CA MET A 95 12.58 -7.25 -1.85
C MET A 95 11.28 -7.63 -2.58
N SER A 96 11.06 -8.93 -2.81
CA SER A 96 9.79 -9.40 -3.35
C SER A 96 8.67 -9.18 -2.33
N GLY A 97 7.50 -8.81 -2.83
CA GLY A 97 6.33 -8.57 -2.01
C GLY A 97 5.16 -8.04 -2.81
N TYR A 98 4.65 -6.87 -2.46
CA TYR A 98 3.55 -6.24 -3.16
C TYR A 98 3.92 -4.87 -3.71
N ASP A 99 3.54 -4.66 -4.97
CA ASP A 99 3.45 -3.35 -5.58
C ASP A 99 2.02 -2.83 -5.45
N ILE A 100 1.90 -1.70 -4.76
CA ILE A 100 0.62 -1.18 -4.31
C ILE A 100 0.50 0.27 -4.68
N GLU A 101 -0.64 0.61 -5.23
CA GLU A 101 -0.97 1.99 -5.52
C GLU A 101 -1.99 2.44 -4.50
N ALA A 102 -1.80 3.63 -3.96
CA ALA A 102 -2.66 4.15 -2.93
C ALA A 102 -2.89 5.64 -3.15
N THR A 103 -4.13 6.07 -2.93
CA THR A 103 -4.55 7.47 -3.08
C THR A 103 -4.78 8.07 -1.71
N ARG A 104 -4.38 9.34 -1.55
CA ARG A 104 -4.54 10.05 -0.29
C ARG A 104 -6.02 10.18 0.00
N ARG A 105 -6.44 9.74 1.19
CA ARG A 105 -7.78 10.07 1.67
C ARG A 105 -7.74 11.49 2.22
N ALA A 106 -8.52 12.39 1.63
CA ALA A 106 -8.90 13.61 2.31
C ALA A 106 -9.67 13.21 3.58
N GLY A 107 -9.09 13.50 4.74
CA GLY A 107 -9.73 13.33 6.04
C GLY A 107 -10.76 14.42 6.30
#